data_AF-A0A958RH40-F1
#
_entry.id   AF-A0A958RH40-F1
#
_cell.length_a   1.000
_cell.length_b   1.000
_cell.length_c   1.000
_cell.angle_alpha   90.00
_cell.angle_beta   90.00
_cell.angle_gamma   90.00
#
_symmetry.space_group_name_H-M   'P 1'
#
loop_
_entity.id
_entity.type
_entity.pdbx_description
1 polymer ?
#
loop_
_entity_poly.entity_id
_entity_poly.type
_entity_poly.pdbx_seq_one_letter_code
_entity_poly.pdbx_strand_id
1 'polypeptide(L)'
;MKTYIITLISCIAIHLTAIGQQNLTDVEYFFDVDPGIGNATNTDITDTASLNGTFNISVNGLSAGIHILHLRCKNANTIWSLYSRQTLYIANFTSALNQTLVAAEYFIDSDPGVGNATSLNIANGTSLDTSIAIPLSEVTSGIHILHLRVKNNLNQWSLYARQVFYKSPQILNNTIVAAEYFVDVDPGIGNAYSIAIAQSASVDELLSIAIPEDLAEGDHVLHLRVQQSDGSWSLYGRPEFTSTLSVGSLTFENFKMYPNPVEDVLNLSISNATLEEAKVIDLNGKVVLEQSNYLEHLNMGKLASGVYLVQIKTSLGAISKKIIKN
;
A
#
# COMPACT_ATOMS: atom_id res chain seq x y z
N MET A 1 36.08 24.34 -64.31
CA MET A 1 34.65 24.13 -64.53
C MET A 1 34.09 23.49 -63.26
N LYS A 2 33.16 24.19 -62.60
CA LYS A 2 32.19 23.78 -61.56
C LYS A 2 32.67 22.91 -60.38
N THR A 3 32.87 23.45 -59.17
CA THR A 3 31.93 23.82 -58.08
C THR A 3 31.42 22.64 -57.21
N TYR A 4 31.42 22.90 -55.89
CA TYR A 4 30.57 22.40 -54.79
C TYR A 4 31.20 21.45 -53.75
N ILE A 5 31.48 22.07 -52.59
CA ILE A 5 31.37 21.54 -51.22
C ILE A 5 29.98 20.89 -51.03
N ILE A 6 29.90 19.80 -50.25
CA ILE A 6 28.93 19.60 -49.17
C ILE A 6 29.41 18.42 -48.31
N THR A 7 29.80 18.74 -47.09
CA THR A 7 29.88 17.84 -45.95
C THR A 7 28.46 17.36 -45.64
N LEU A 8 28.20 16.06 -45.67
CA LEU A 8 27.03 15.48 -45.01
C LEU A 8 27.54 14.55 -43.91
N ILE A 9 27.55 15.09 -42.69
CA ILE A 9 27.60 14.32 -41.45
C ILE A 9 26.31 13.50 -41.42
N SER A 10 26.40 12.23 -41.83
CA SER A 10 25.36 11.26 -41.51
C SER A 10 25.58 10.84 -40.05
N CYS A 11 24.98 11.60 -39.13
CA CYS A 11 24.58 11.06 -37.85
C CYS A 11 23.64 9.89 -38.15
N ILE A 12 24.12 8.65 -38.04
CA ILE A 12 23.23 7.53 -37.79
C ILE A 12 22.68 7.77 -36.40
N ALA A 13 21.51 8.42 -36.35
CA ALA A 13 20.67 8.38 -35.18
C ALA A 13 20.31 6.91 -34.98
N ILE A 14 20.92 6.28 -33.97
CA ILE A 14 20.38 5.06 -33.39
C ILE A 14 19.03 5.48 -32.84
N HIS A 15 17.97 5.23 -33.61
CA HIS A 15 16.62 5.31 -33.12
C HIS A 15 16.47 4.15 -32.14
N LEU A 16 16.76 4.40 -30.86
CA LEU A 16 16.18 3.60 -29.79
C LEU A 16 14.68 3.86 -29.84
N THR A 17 13.97 3.05 -30.64
CA THR A 17 12.52 2.95 -30.48
C THR A 17 12.27 2.48 -29.06
N ALA A 18 11.58 3.35 -28.32
CA ALA A 18 11.08 3.10 -26.99
C ALA A 18 10.55 1.67 -26.86
N ILE A 19 10.81 1.03 -25.71
CA ILE A 19 10.15 -0.21 -25.32
C ILE A 19 8.65 0.13 -25.23
N GLY A 20 7.94 -0.10 -26.33
CA GLY A 20 6.49 -0.16 -26.33
C GLY A 20 6.06 -1.29 -25.40
N GLN A 21 5.00 -1.05 -24.66
CA GLN A 21 4.22 -2.08 -23.98
C GLN A 21 4.15 -3.33 -24.85
N GLN A 22 4.72 -4.46 -24.38
CA GLN A 22 4.75 -5.69 -25.17
C GLN A 22 3.35 -6.30 -25.16
N ASN A 23 2.57 -5.89 -26.15
CA ASN A 23 1.22 -6.38 -26.29
C ASN A 23 1.22 -7.90 -26.53
N LEU A 24 0.37 -8.61 -25.80
CA LEU A 24 0.12 -10.03 -26.00
C LEU A 24 -0.76 -10.23 -27.23
N THR A 25 -0.38 -11.17 -28.09
CA THR A 25 -1.13 -11.49 -29.32
C THR A 25 -1.94 -12.77 -29.19
N ASP A 26 -1.42 -13.77 -28.47
CA ASP A 26 -2.04 -15.08 -28.36
C ASP A 26 -1.82 -15.68 -26.97
N VAL A 27 -2.79 -16.46 -26.48
CA VAL A 27 -2.64 -17.34 -25.30
C VAL A 27 -3.10 -18.73 -25.71
N GLU A 28 -2.31 -19.73 -25.34
CA GLU A 28 -2.65 -21.13 -25.53
C GLU A 28 -2.53 -21.91 -24.22
N TYR A 29 -3.33 -22.97 -24.11
CA TYR A 29 -3.35 -23.86 -22.96
C TYR A 29 -3.37 -25.34 -23.36
N PHE A 30 -2.87 -26.17 -22.45
CA PHE A 30 -2.89 -27.63 -22.58
C PHE A 30 -2.95 -28.32 -21.21
N PHE A 31 -3.38 -29.58 -21.20
CA PHE A 31 -3.41 -30.42 -20.02
C PHE A 31 -2.30 -31.47 -20.08
N ASP A 32 -1.56 -31.61 -18.98
CA ASP A 32 -0.56 -32.63 -18.67
C ASP A 32 0.67 -32.65 -19.58
N VAL A 33 0.51 -32.94 -20.88
CA VAL A 33 1.61 -33.10 -21.85
C VAL A 33 1.63 -31.90 -22.79
N ASP A 34 2.79 -31.23 -22.90
CA ASP A 34 3.00 -30.10 -23.80
C ASP A 34 3.00 -30.57 -25.27
N PRO A 35 2.05 -30.12 -26.11
CA PRO A 35 2.00 -30.45 -27.54
C PRO A 35 3.08 -29.70 -28.37
N GLY A 36 3.89 -28.86 -27.73
CA GLY A 36 4.87 -28.00 -28.37
C GLY A 36 4.32 -26.62 -28.68
N ILE A 37 5.23 -25.67 -28.86
CA ILE A 37 4.95 -24.23 -29.04
C ILE A 37 4.03 -23.98 -30.25
N GLY A 38 2.89 -23.32 -30.02
CA GLY A 38 1.91 -22.97 -31.05
C GLY A 38 0.99 -24.12 -31.49
N ASN A 39 1.07 -25.29 -30.83
CA ASN A 39 0.24 -26.46 -31.14
C ASN A 39 -0.81 -26.75 -30.06
N ALA A 40 -0.92 -25.91 -29.03
CA ALA A 40 -1.89 -26.10 -27.96
C ALA A 40 -3.23 -25.43 -28.31
N THR A 41 -4.19 -25.48 -27.39
CA THR A 41 -5.52 -24.91 -27.63
C THR A 41 -5.49 -23.42 -27.36
N ASN A 42 -5.85 -22.60 -28.35
CA ASN A 42 -5.92 -21.15 -28.19
C ASN A 42 -7.14 -20.71 -27.35
N THR A 43 -6.97 -19.65 -26.58
CA THR A 43 -8.04 -18.96 -25.84
C THR A 43 -7.97 -17.46 -26.09
N ASP A 44 -9.11 -16.79 -26.02
CA ASP A 44 -9.21 -15.37 -26.35
C ASP A 44 -8.48 -14.49 -25.34
N ILE A 45 -7.82 -13.45 -25.84
CA ILE A 45 -7.23 -12.36 -25.03
C ILE A 45 -8.14 -11.14 -25.11
N THR A 46 -8.54 -10.62 -23.95
CA THR A 46 -9.32 -9.38 -23.85
C THR A 46 -8.45 -8.17 -23.50
N ASP A 47 -7.33 -8.35 -22.80
CA ASP A 47 -6.36 -7.31 -22.47
C ASP A 47 -4.99 -7.63 -23.06
N THR A 48 -4.55 -6.77 -23.98
CA THR A 48 -3.25 -6.94 -24.66
C THR A 48 -2.09 -6.38 -23.83
N ALA A 49 -2.35 -5.55 -22.82
CA ALA A 49 -1.33 -4.93 -21.98
C ALA A 49 -0.79 -5.85 -20.88
N SER A 50 -1.68 -6.65 -20.29
CA SER A 50 -1.37 -7.55 -19.17
C SER A 50 -2.38 -8.69 -19.10
N LEU A 51 -1.94 -9.90 -18.74
CA LEU A 51 -2.83 -11.06 -18.64
C LEU A 51 -3.49 -11.15 -17.25
N ASN A 52 -4.33 -10.16 -16.91
CA ASN A 52 -5.10 -10.11 -15.66
C ASN A 52 -6.58 -10.45 -15.89
N GLY A 53 -6.85 -11.54 -16.63
CA GLY A 53 -8.19 -11.94 -17.05
C GLY A 53 -8.62 -13.31 -16.52
N THR A 54 -9.93 -13.55 -16.57
CA THR A 54 -10.53 -14.87 -16.31
C THR A 54 -10.64 -15.64 -17.63
N PHE A 55 -10.09 -16.85 -17.70
CA PHE A 55 -10.19 -17.73 -18.86
C PHE A 55 -11.27 -18.80 -18.65
N ASN A 56 -12.15 -18.96 -19.64
CA ASN A 56 -13.12 -20.04 -19.68
C ASN A 56 -12.48 -21.27 -20.34
N ILE A 57 -11.80 -22.09 -19.53
CA ILE A 57 -11.11 -23.30 -20.00
C ILE A 57 -12.05 -24.50 -19.92
N SER A 58 -12.30 -25.15 -21.06
CA SER A 58 -13.09 -26.38 -21.12
C SER A 58 -12.28 -27.56 -20.58
N VAL A 59 -12.89 -28.36 -19.71
CA VAL A 59 -12.33 -29.62 -19.19
C VAL A 59 -13.00 -30.85 -19.81
N ASN A 60 -13.82 -30.66 -20.84
CA ASN A 60 -14.52 -31.75 -21.50
C ASN A 60 -13.53 -32.72 -22.16
N GLY A 61 -13.73 -34.02 -21.91
CA GLY A 61 -12.86 -35.08 -22.42
C GLY A 61 -11.71 -35.46 -21.49
N LEU A 62 -11.50 -34.75 -20.39
CA LEU A 62 -10.59 -35.19 -19.34
C LEU A 62 -11.20 -36.35 -18.54
N SER A 63 -10.38 -37.34 -18.22
CA SER A 63 -10.74 -38.43 -17.31
C SER A 63 -10.88 -37.94 -15.87
N ALA A 64 -11.52 -38.73 -15.00
CA ALA A 64 -11.43 -38.44 -13.57
C ALA A 64 -10.00 -38.63 -13.06
N GLY A 65 -9.53 -37.71 -12.24
CA GLY A 65 -8.17 -37.73 -11.73
C GLY A 65 -7.55 -36.33 -11.61
N ILE A 66 -6.27 -36.32 -11.23
CA ILE A 66 -5.47 -35.11 -11.15
C ILE A 66 -4.95 -34.77 -12.55
N HIS A 67 -5.15 -33.52 -12.96
CA HIS A 67 -4.65 -32.95 -14.19
C HIS A 67 -3.88 -31.66 -13.90
N ILE A 68 -2.92 -31.31 -14.76
CA ILE A 68 -2.16 -30.06 -14.67
C ILE A 68 -2.47 -29.22 -15.91
N LEU A 69 -3.18 -28.11 -15.71
CA LEU A 69 -3.38 -27.09 -16.72
C LEU A 69 -2.11 -26.26 -16.86
N HIS A 70 -1.67 -26.03 -18.09
CA HIS A 70 -0.58 -25.14 -18.44
C HIS A 70 -1.10 -24.03 -19.35
N LEU A 71 -0.66 -22.78 -19.14
CA LEU A 71 -0.96 -21.65 -20.01
C LEU A 71 0.31 -20.89 -20.36
N ARG A 72 0.49 -20.53 -21.64
CA ARG A 72 1.56 -19.61 -22.07
C ARG A 72 1.01 -18.58 -23.05
N CYS A 73 1.67 -17.43 -23.10
CA CYS A 73 1.27 -16.31 -23.96
C CYS A 73 2.37 -15.96 -24.95
N LYS A 74 1.98 -15.35 -26.07
CA LYS A 74 2.85 -14.88 -27.13
C LYS A 74 2.80 -13.36 -27.18
N ASN A 75 3.97 -12.72 -27.27
CA ASN A 75 4.05 -11.28 -27.45
C ASN A 75 4.02 -10.87 -28.94
N ALA A 76 3.88 -9.58 -29.20
CA ALA A 76 3.93 -8.99 -30.54
C ALA A 76 5.21 -9.31 -31.34
N ASN A 77 6.30 -9.68 -30.68
CA ASN A 77 7.55 -10.12 -31.31
C ASN A 77 7.55 -11.62 -31.66
N THR A 78 6.40 -12.28 -31.55
CA THR A 78 6.19 -13.71 -31.80
C THR A 78 6.91 -14.67 -30.85
N ILE A 79 7.38 -14.16 -29.71
CA ILE A 79 8.06 -14.95 -28.68
C ILE A 79 7.02 -15.45 -27.69
N TRP A 80 7.05 -16.76 -27.42
CA TRP A 80 6.24 -17.40 -26.39
C TRP A 80 6.90 -17.32 -25.02
N SER A 81 6.08 -17.11 -24.00
CA SER A 81 6.49 -17.19 -22.61
C SER A 81 6.75 -18.64 -22.19
N LEU A 82 7.37 -18.81 -21.01
CA LEU A 82 7.20 -20.04 -20.25
C LEU A 82 5.73 -20.19 -19.83
N TYR A 83 5.33 -21.40 -19.47
CA TYR A 83 3.97 -21.65 -19.02
C TYR A 83 3.78 -21.40 -17.52
N SER A 84 2.62 -20.85 -17.15
CA SER A 84 2.05 -20.95 -15.81
C SER A 84 1.36 -22.31 -15.67
N ARG A 85 1.24 -22.84 -14.45
CA ARG A 85 0.59 -24.13 -14.19
C ARG A 85 -0.42 -24.07 -13.04
N GLN A 86 -1.50 -24.81 -13.19
CA GLN A 86 -2.52 -24.99 -12.15
C GLN A 86 -2.93 -26.47 -12.08
N THR A 87 -2.84 -27.06 -10.89
CA THR A 87 -3.33 -28.42 -10.65
C THR A 87 -4.84 -28.38 -10.39
N LEU A 88 -5.57 -29.29 -11.02
CA LEU A 88 -7.01 -29.49 -10.83
C LEU A 88 -7.34 -30.97 -10.68
N TYR A 89 -8.45 -31.26 -10.03
CA TYR A 89 -8.98 -32.61 -9.89
C TYR A 89 -10.33 -32.70 -10.61
N ILE A 90 -10.39 -33.51 -11.67
CA ILE A 90 -11.64 -33.82 -12.37
C ILE A 90 -12.30 -34.98 -11.62
N ALA A 91 -13.50 -34.74 -11.09
CA ALA A 91 -14.30 -35.77 -10.46
C ALA A 91 -15.38 -36.25 -11.44
N ASN A 92 -15.56 -37.57 -11.55
CA ASN A 92 -16.70 -38.12 -12.27
C ASN A 92 -17.93 -38.12 -11.35
N PHE A 93 -18.88 -37.25 -11.66
CA PHE A 93 -20.10 -37.04 -10.88
C PHE A 93 -21.32 -37.75 -11.48
N THR A 94 -21.15 -38.87 -12.19
CA THR A 94 -22.26 -39.69 -12.69
C THR A 94 -23.24 -40.17 -11.60
N SER A 95 -22.94 -39.94 -10.32
CA SER A 95 -23.82 -40.22 -9.17
C SER A 95 -24.10 -38.99 -8.28
N ALA A 96 -23.78 -37.76 -8.69
CA ALA A 96 -23.91 -36.57 -7.81
C ALA A 96 -25.32 -35.95 -7.76
N LEU A 97 -26.23 -36.37 -8.63
CA LEU A 97 -27.64 -35.98 -8.52
C LEU A 97 -28.21 -36.67 -7.28
N ASN A 98 -28.41 -35.92 -6.20
CA ASN A 98 -28.91 -36.32 -4.86
C ASN A 98 -27.88 -36.73 -3.80
N GLN A 99 -26.60 -36.40 -3.95
CA GLN A 99 -25.65 -36.55 -2.82
C GLN A 99 -25.71 -35.34 -1.91
N THR A 100 -26.20 -35.56 -0.69
CA THR A 100 -26.16 -34.56 0.39
C THR A 100 -25.07 -34.91 1.38
N LEU A 101 -24.40 -33.91 1.93
CA LEU A 101 -23.56 -34.03 3.10
C LEU A 101 -24.43 -34.42 4.29
N VAL A 102 -23.94 -35.35 5.11
CA VAL A 102 -24.64 -35.87 6.30
C VAL A 102 -23.80 -35.80 7.57
N ALA A 103 -22.49 -35.63 7.45
CA ALA A 103 -21.58 -35.39 8.57
C ALA A 103 -20.33 -34.66 8.12
N ALA A 104 -19.62 -34.04 9.07
CA ALA A 104 -18.27 -33.53 8.88
C ALA A 104 -17.42 -33.86 10.09
N GLU A 105 -16.10 -33.90 9.92
CA GLU A 105 -15.15 -34.03 11.01
C GLU A 105 -13.89 -33.22 10.72
N TYR A 106 -13.19 -32.82 11.79
CA TYR A 106 -11.92 -32.10 11.71
C TYR A 106 -10.86 -32.71 12.61
N PHE A 107 -9.60 -32.48 12.26
CA PHE A 107 -8.44 -32.81 13.08
C PHE A 107 -7.33 -31.77 12.87
N ILE A 108 -6.43 -31.65 13.84
CA ILE A 108 -5.30 -30.74 13.80
C ILE A 108 -4.01 -31.57 13.73
N ASP A 109 -3.18 -31.25 12.75
CA ASP A 109 -1.90 -31.87 12.41
C ASP A 109 -1.96 -33.34 12.00
N SER A 110 -2.27 -34.25 12.91
CA SER A 110 -2.23 -35.70 12.67
C SER A 110 -3.63 -36.26 12.39
N ASP A 111 -3.79 -37.03 11.30
CA ASP A 111 -5.05 -37.68 10.94
C ASP A 111 -5.28 -38.93 11.82
N PRO A 112 -6.33 -38.97 12.67
CA PRO A 112 -6.68 -40.15 13.47
C PRO A 112 -7.31 -41.29 12.64
N GLY A 113 -7.45 -41.10 11.34
CA GLY A 113 -8.11 -42.01 10.42
C GLY A 113 -9.58 -41.65 10.21
N VAL A 114 -10.13 -42.15 9.11
CA VAL A 114 -11.48 -41.84 8.61
C VAL A 114 -12.57 -42.22 9.62
N GLY A 115 -13.39 -41.25 10.04
CA GLY A 115 -14.47 -41.42 11.01
C GLY A 115 -14.05 -41.43 12.49
N ASN A 116 -12.77 -41.19 12.78
CA ASN A 116 -12.23 -41.15 14.14
C ASN A 116 -11.84 -39.74 14.61
N ALA A 117 -12.08 -38.72 13.79
CA ALA A 117 -11.73 -37.35 14.13
C ALA A 117 -12.86 -36.66 14.91
N THR A 118 -12.66 -35.39 15.26
CA THR A 118 -13.66 -34.65 16.03
C THR A 118 -14.83 -34.29 15.13
N SER A 119 -16.01 -34.82 15.45
CA SER A 119 -17.24 -34.57 14.68
C SER A 119 -17.69 -33.11 14.72
N LEU A 120 -18.19 -32.63 13.58
CA LEU A 120 -18.83 -31.32 13.40
C LEU A 120 -20.29 -31.50 13.04
N ASN A 121 -21.15 -30.74 13.70
CA ASN A 121 -22.56 -30.67 13.36
C ASN A 121 -22.73 -29.80 12.11
N ILE A 122 -23.24 -30.40 11.04
CA ILE A 122 -23.55 -29.71 9.79
C ILE A 122 -25.02 -29.89 9.42
N ALA A 123 -25.58 -28.94 8.70
CA ALA A 123 -26.89 -29.14 8.06
C ALA A 123 -26.73 -30.06 6.85
N ASN A 124 -27.75 -30.87 6.57
CA ASN A 124 -27.80 -31.65 5.35
C ASN A 124 -27.91 -30.69 4.14
N GLY A 125 -27.05 -30.86 3.15
CA GLY A 125 -27.02 -29.99 1.98
C GLY A 125 -26.04 -30.48 0.92
N THR A 126 -25.94 -29.80 -0.22
CA THR A 126 -25.00 -30.15 -1.30
C THR A 126 -23.63 -29.49 -1.12
N SER A 127 -23.51 -28.53 -0.21
CA SER A 127 -22.29 -27.81 0.13
C SER A 127 -22.27 -27.45 1.62
N LEU A 128 -21.09 -27.14 2.13
CA LEU A 128 -20.88 -26.64 3.49
C LEU A 128 -20.24 -25.25 3.39
N ASP A 129 -21.06 -24.20 3.52
CA ASP A 129 -20.65 -22.80 3.46
C ASP A 129 -21.12 -22.06 4.72
N THR A 130 -20.59 -22.50 5.86
CA THR A 130 -20.93 -21.94 7.17
C THR A 130 -19.67 -21.73 8.00
N SER A 131 -19.64 -20.67 8.79
CA SER A 131 -18.59 -20.45 9.77
C SER A 131 -18.67 -21.49 10.89
N ILE A 132 -17.58 -22.23 11.13
CA ILE A 132 -17.49 -23.26 12.16
C ILE A 132 -16.46 -22.80 13.20
N ALA A 133 -16.85 -22.80 14.47
CA ALA A 133 -15.95 -22.52 15.58
C ALA A 133 -15.15 -23.78 15.93
N ILE A 134 -13.82 -23.70 15.82
CA ILE A 134 -12.90 -24.78 16.17
C ILE A 134 -12.24 -24.46 17.53
N PRO A 135 -12.48 -25.26 18.59
CA PRO A 135 -11.83 -25.04 19.87
C PRO A 135 -10.33 -25.31 19.76
N LEU A 136 -9.52 -24.35 20.24
CA LEU A 136 -8.06 -24.44 20.22
C LEU A 136 -7.45 -24.63 21.61
N SER A 137 -8.24 -24.88 22.65
CA SER A 137 -7.78 -24.93 24.05
C SER A 137 -6.67 -25.95 24.28
N GLU A 138 -6.74 -27.11 23.63
CA GLU A 138 -5.79 -28.22 23.78
C GLU A 138 -4.62 -28.18 22.79
N VAL A 139 -4.65 -27.24 21.83
CA VAL A 139 -3.60 -27.09 20.81
C VAL A 139 -2.40 -26.38 21.43
N THR A 140 -1.17 -26.83 21.18
CA THR A 140 0.02 -26.09 21.64
C THR A 140 0.19 -24.77 20.88
N SER A 141 1.05 -23.89 21.36
CA SER A 141 1.41 -22.70 20.57
C SER A 141 2.41 -23.08 19.48
N GLY A 142 2.29 -22.46 18.31
CA GLY A 142 3.08 -22.80 17.14
C GLY A 142 2.28 -22.78 15.84
N ILE A 143 2.91 -23.27 14.78
CA ILE A 143 2.29 -23.44 13.46
C ILE A 143 1.59 -24.80 13.44
N HIS A 144 0.33 -24.80 13.01
CA HIS A 144 -0.53 -25.97 12.97
C HIS A 144 -1.28 -26.03 11.64
N ILE A 145 -1.78 -27.22 11.30
CA ILE A 145 -2.59 -27.46 10.10
C ILE A 145 -3.94 -28.04 10.52
N LEU A 146 -5.01 -27.28 10.29
CA LEU A 146 -6.37 -27.76 10.42
C LEU A 146 -6.75 -28.55 9.17
N HIS A 147 -7.35 -29.72 9.34
CA HIS A 147 -7.92 -30.54 8.29
C HIS A 147 -9.41 -30.75 8.52
N LEU A 148 -10.23 -30.69 7.47
CA LEU A 148 -11.67 -30.91 7.52
C LEU A 148 -12.12 -31.80 6.37
N ARG A 149 -12.87 -32.86 6.64
CA ARG A 149 -13.52 -33.68 5.60
C ARG A 149 -15.00 -33.87 5.89
N VAL A 150 -15.76 -34.11 4.84
CA VAL A 150 -17.22 -34.27 4.88
C VAL A 150 -17.63 -35.66 4.43
N LYS A 151 -18.77 -36.14 4.90
CA LYS A 151 -19.35 -37.43 4.56
C LYS A 151 -20.65 -37.23 3.79
N ASN A 152 -20.83 -37.93 2.69
CA ASN A 152 -22.09 -37.92 1.93
C ASN A 152 -23.11 -38.95 2.48
N ASN A 153 -24.33 -38.87 1.98
CA ASN A 153 -25.43 -39.81 2.26
C ASN A 153 -25.18 -41.26 1.80
N LEU A 154 -24.13 -41.52 1.02
CA LEU A 154 -23.65 -42.86 0.65
C LEU A 154 -22.59 -43.40 1.62
N ASN A 155 -22.38 -42.72 2.74
CA ASN A 155 -21.35 -43.02 3.75
C ASN A 155 -19.90 -42.91 3.26
N GLN A 156 -19.65 -42.20 2.16
CA GLN A 156 -18.32 -41.97 1.65
C GLN A 156 -17.78 -40.64 2.18
N TRP A 157 -16.55 -40.68 2.68
CA TRP A 157 -15.83 -39.49 3.11
C TRP A 157 -15.10 -38.85 1.93
N SER A 158 -15.11 -37.52 1.90
CA SER A 158 -14.28 -36.73 0.98
C SER A 158 -12.80 -36.83 1.38
N LEU A 159 -11.93 -36.35 0.49
CA LEU A 159 -10.63 -35.87 0.92
C LEU A 159 -10.80 -34.68 1.87
N TYR A 160 -9.76 -34.35 2.63
CA TYR A 160 -9.79 -33.21 3.53
C TYR A 160 -9.37 -31.90 2.84
N ALA A 161 -10.07 -30.82 3.16
CA ALA A 161 -9.57 -29.46 3.01
C ALA A 161 -8.54 -29.18 4.13
N ARG A 162 -7.56 -28.32 3.87
CA ARG A 162 -6.54 -27.95 4.87
C ARG A 162 -6.37 -26.44 4.99
N GLN A 163 -6.11 -25.97 6.20
CA GLN A 163 -5.79 -24.58 6.50
C GLN A 163 -4.63 -24.50 7.49
N VAL A 164 -3.57 -23.78 7.12
CA VAL A 164 -2.44 -23.50 8.02
C VAL A 164 -2.81 -22.33 8.91
N PHE A 165 -2.51 -22.43 10.21
CA PHE A 165 -2.69 -21.34 11.16
C PHE A 165 -1.55 -21.30 12.18
N TYR A 166 -1.35 -20.13 12.79
CA TYR A 166 -0.41 -19.96 13.90
C TYR A 166 -1.21 -19.70 15.18
N LYS A 167 -1.06 -20.58 16.18
CA LYS A 167 -1.58 -20.34 17.53
C LYS A 167 -0.49 -19.65 18.34
N SER A 168 -0.71 -18.39 18.68
CA SER A 168 0.19 -17.66 19.57
C SER A 168 0.23 -18.28 20.97
N PRO A 169 1.36 -18.17 21.69
CA PRO A 169 1.39 -18.33 23.14
C PRO A 169 0.28 -17.51 23.78
N GLN A 170 -0.47 -18.13 24.70
CA GLN A 170 -1.33 -17.37 25.60
C GLN A 170 -0.41 -16.48 26.43
N ILE A 171 -0.40 -15.18 26.13
CA ILE A 171 0.33 -14.20 26.92
C ILE A 171 -0.53 -13.93 28.16
N LEU A 172 -0.17 -14.54 29.28
CA LEU A 172 -0.77 -14.30 30.59
C LEU A 172 -0.68 -12.81 30.93
N ASN A 173 -1.83 -12.10 30.98
CA ASN A 173 -2.03 -10.78 31.60
C ASN A 173 -0.86 -9.78 31.51
N ASN A 174 -0.16 -9.71 30.37
CA ASN A 174 0.88 -8.71 30.22
C ASN A 174 0.24 -7.40 29.77
N THR A 175 0.07 -6.48 30.70
CA THR A 175 -0.24 -5.10 30.35
C THR A 175 0.96 -4.49 29.64
N ILE A 176 0.70 -3.68 28.63
CA ILE A 176 1.72 -2.84 28.01
C ILE A 176 2.06 -1.75 29.03
N VAL A 177 3.34 -1.64 29.40
CA VAL A 177 3.82 -0.75 30.47
C VAL A 177 4.67 0.41 29.98
N ALA A 178 5.26 0.29 28.79
CA ALA A 178 6.06 1.34 28.17
C ALA A 178 5.99 1.26 26.63
N ALA A 179 6.34 2.35 25.96
CA ALA A 179 6.51 2.40 24.52
C ALA A 179 7.74 3.25 24.16
N GLU A 180 8.36 2.95 23.03
CA GLU A 180 9.46 3.76 22.48
C GLU A 180 9.37 3.85 20.95
N TYR A 181 9.95 4.91 20.40
CA TYR A 181 10.04 5.13 18.96
C TYR A 181 11.43 5.53 18.50
N PHE A 182 11.71 5.26 17.23
CA PHE A 182 12.91 5.71 16.54
C PHE A 182 12.60 6.01 15.07
N VAL A 183 13.43 6.85 14.46
CA VAL A 183 13.31 7.21 13.05
C VAL A 183 14.47 6.59 12.29
N ASP A 184 14.13 5.88 11.20
CA ASP A 184 15.02 5.16 10.27
C ASP A 184 15.88 4.04 10.88
N VAL A 185 16.78 4.38 11.79
CA VAL A 185 17.79 3.47 12.35
C VAL A 185 17.36 3.04 13.75
N ASP A 186 17.22 1.72 13.97
CA ASP A 186 16.92 1.16 15.29
C ASP A 186 18.15 1.28 16.22
N PRO A 187 18.08 2.05 17.32
CA PRO A 187 19.17 2.17 18.28
C PRO A 187 19.30 0.94 19.20
N GLY A 188 18.46 -0.06 19.02
CA GLY A 188 18.35 -1.23 19.87
C GLY A 188 17.38 -1.02 21.03
N ILE A 189 16.94 -2.14 21.61
CA ILE A 189 15.90 -2.21 22.64
C ILE A 189 16.25 -1.36 23.87
N GLY A 190 15.35 -0.47 24.27
CA GLY A 190 15.48 0.39 25.44
C GLY A 190 16.39 1.62 25.26
N ASN A 191 16.92 1.84 24.04
CA ASN A 191 17.78 2.98 23.72
C ASN A 191 17.08 4.02 22.83
N ALA A 192 15.79 3.84 22.53
CA ALA A 192 15.05 4.75 21.67
C ALA A 192 14.33 5.84 22.50
N TYR A 193 13.59 6.72 21.82
CA TYR A 193 12.86 7.79 22.50
C TYR A 193 11.60 7.22 23.17
N SER A 194 11.45 7.43 24.48
CA SER A 194 10.31 6.94 25.24
C SER A 194 9.01 7.70 24.91
N ILE A 195 7.88 6.99 24.85
CA ILE A 195 6.53 7.55 24.72
C ILE A 195 5.73 7.20 25.97
N ALA A 196 5.04 8.20 26.52
CA ALA A 196 4.07 7.97 27.59
C ALA A 196 2.80 7.34 27.01
N ILE A 197 2.37 6.22 27.60
CA ILE A 197 1.16 5.49 27.23
C ILE A 197 0.33 5.14 28.46
N ALA A 198 -0.97 4.95 28.28
CA ALA A 198 -1.82 4.37 29.33
C ALA A 198 -1.58 2.85 29.42
N GLN A 199 -1.26 2.35 30.63
CA GLN A 199 -1.00 0.91 30.80
C GLN A 199 -2.29 0.11 30.64
N SER A 200 -2.30 -0.83 29.70
CA SER A 200 -3.48 -1.61 29.33
C SER A 200 -3.09 -2.91 28.62
N ALA A 201 -4.00 -3.87 28.55
CA ALA A 201 -3.82 -5.08 27.74
C ALA A 201 -3.76 -4.77 26.22
N SER A 202 -4.33 -3.63 25.82
CA SER A 202 -4.24 -3.08 24.46
C SER A 202 -4.17 -1.56 24.53
N VAL A 203 -3.26 -0.96 23.75
CA VAL A 203 -3.12 0.49 23.60
C VAL A 203 -3.67 0.86 22.22
N ASP A 204 -4.79 1.59 22.21
CA ASP A 204 -5.44 2.14 21.02
C ASP A 204 -5.76 3.62 21.31
N GLU A 205 -4.72 4.45 21.28
CA GLU A 205 -4.79 5.86 21.61
C GLU A 205 -3.98 6.71 20.63
N LEU A 206 -4.35 7.99 20.51
CA LEU A 206 -3.60 8.95 19.70
C LEU A 206 -2.35 9.39 20.46
N LEU A 207 -1.18 9.10 19.91
CA LEU A 207 0.12 9.44 20.49
C LEU A 207 0.72 10.67 19.82
N SER A 208 1.12 11.65 20.64
CA SER A 208 1.89 12.82 20.19
C SER A 208 3.38 12.50 20.21
N ILE A 209 3.98 12.32 19.03
CA ILE A 209 5.40 12.00 18.87
C ILE A 209 6.14 13.25 18.43
N ALA A 210 7.17 13.64 19.18
CA ALA A 210 8.08 14.71 18.77
C ALA A 210 9.00 14.21 17.65
N ILE A 211 9.20 15.03 16.61
CA ILE A 211 10.17 14.71 15.55
C ILE A 211 11.54 15.24 15.98
N PRO A 212 12.62 14.44 15.90
CA PRO A 212 13.97 14.92 16.17
C PRO A 212 14.33 16.12 15.27
N GLU A 213 14.94 17.15 15.86
CA GLU A 213 15.28 18.40 15.13
C GLU A 213 16.47 18.24 14.18
N ASP A 214 17.23 17.16 14.32
CA ASP A 214 18.44 16.84 13.56
C ASP A 214 18.19 15.89 12.38
N LEU A 215 16.92 15.64 12.05
CA LEU A 215 16.55 14.87 10.87
C LEU A 215 16.99 15.62 9.60
N ALA A 216 17.74 14.93 8.73
CA ALA A 216 18.12 15.48 7.43
C ALA A 216 16.88 15.76 6.56
N GLU A 217 17.00 16.57 5.52
CA GLU A 217 15.91 16.68 4.55
C GLU A 217 15.75 15.38 3.78
N GLY A 218 14.55 14.79 3.78
CA GLY A 218 14.28 13.57 3.03
C GLY A 218 13.04 12.80 3.50
N ASP A 219 12.86 11.63 2.91
CA ASP A 219 11.86 10.66 3.33
C ASP A 219 12.37 9.90 4.56
N HIS A 220 11.56 9.86 5.62
CA HIS A 220 11.87 9.20 6.88
C HIS A 220 10.79 8.21 7.28
N VAL A 221 11.19 7.16 7.99
CA VAL A 221 10.29 6.12 8.47
C VAL A 221 10.32 6.07 9.99
N LEU A 222 9.16 6.34 10.59
CA LEU A 222 8.96 6.21 12.02
C LEU A 222 8.59 4.76 12.38
N HIS A 223 9.26 4.23 13.39
CA HIS A 223 9.04 2.90 13.94
C HIS A 223 8.69 3.02 15.43
N LEU A 224 7.78 2.16 15.91
CA LEU A 224 7.33 2.15 17.30
C LEU A 224 7.30 0.71 17.83
N ARG A 225 7.77 0.49 19.06
CA ARG A 225 7.58 -0.79 19.77
C ARG A 225 7.14 -0.55 21.21
N VAL A 226 6.56 -1.58 21.81
CA VAL A 226 6.01 -1.52 23.15
C VAL A 226 6.63 -2.56 24.06
N GLN A 227 6.70 -2.27 25.35
CA GLN A 227 7.18 -3.18 26.38
C GLN A 227 6.00 -3.72 27.20
N GLN A 228 6.01 -5.02 27.41
CA GLN A 228 5.09 -5.72 28.28
C GLN A 228 5.55 -5.69 29.75
N SER A 229 4.63 -5.93 30.69
CA SER A 229 4.91 -5.97 32.13
C SER A 229 5.93 -7.03 32.55
N ASP A 230 6.18 -8.05 31.73
CA ASP A 230 7.23 -9.05 31.93
C ASP A 230 8.62 -8.58 31.47
N GLY A 231 8.72 -7.35 30.96
CA GLY A 231 9.94 -6.75 30.44
C GLY A 231 10.22 -7.05 28.97
N SER A 232 9.44 -7.93 28.32
CA SER A 232 9.61 -8.27 26.91
C SER A 232 9.17 -7.12 26.00
N TRP A 233 9.99 -6.83 24.99
CA TRP A 233 9.65 -5.86 23.96
C TRP A 233 9.00 -6.53 22.75
N SER A 234 7.99 -5.87 22.18
CA SER A 234 7.43 -6.26 20.89
C SER A 234 8.46 -6.06 19.77
N LEU A 235 8.20 -6.68 18.62
CA LEU A 235 8.75 -6.16 17.36
C LEU A 235 8.23 -4.74 17.12
N TYR A 236 8.97 -3.95 16.34
CA TYR A 236 8.52 -2.62 15.96
C TYR A 236 7.48 -2.69 14.83
N GLY A 237 6.47 -1.84 14.93
CA GLY A 237 5.50 -1.55 13.89
C GLY A 237 5.77 -0.19 13.23
N ARG A 238 5.18 0.03 12.06
CA ARG A 238 5.13 1.34 11.40
C ARG A 238 3.75 1.93 11.66
N PRO A 239 3.62 2.96 12.52
CA PRO A 239 2.31 3.53 12.80
C PRO A 239 1.74 4.19 11.54
N GLU A 240 0.43 4.17 11.41
CA GLU A 240 -0.26 5.04 10.45
C GLU A 240 -0.32 6.46 11.03
N PHE A 241 0.10 7.46 10.26
CA PHE A 241 0.01 8.86 10.67
C PHE A 241 -1.07 9.57 9.86
N THR A 242 -1.97 10.25 10.56
CA THR A 242 -2.81 11.28 9.97
C THR A 242 -2.08 12.61 10.08
N SER A 243 -1.07 12.86 9.24
CA SER A 243 -0.48 14.20 9.13
C SER A 243 -0.19 14.55 7.69
N THR A 244 -0.77 15.66 7.28
CA THR A 244 -0.33 16.41 6.10
C THR A 244 1.00 17.07 6.43
N LEU A 245 1.94 17.06 5.49
CA LEU A 245 3.16 17.87 5.53
C LEU A 245 2.77 19.34 5.71
N SER A 246 2.66 19.80 6.95
CA SER A 246 2.49 21.20 7.27
C SER A 246 3.83 21.71 7.75
N VAL A 247 4.28 22.82 7.15
CA VAL A 247 5.25 23.69 7.82
C VAL A 247 4.68 23.96 9.21
N GLY A 248 5.50 23.80 10.26
CA GLY A 248 5.06 24.03 11.64
C GLY A 248 4.23 25.31 11.72
N SER A 249 3.10 25.27 12.43
CA SER A 249 2.17 26.40 12.49
C SER A 249 2.86 27.62 13.09
N LEU A 250 3.46 28.46 12.25
CA LEU A 250 3.95 29.78 12.62
C LEU A 250 2.74 30.65 12.96
N THR A 251 2.46 30.82 14.25
CA THR A 251 1.35 31.66 14.72
C THR A 251 1.82 33.12 14.77
N PHE A 252 1.40 33.91 13.77
CA PHE A 252 1.60 35.36 13.78
C PHE A 252 0.41 36.04 14.48
N GLU A 253 0.62 36.49 15.72
CA GLU A 253 -0.44 37.14 16.49
C GLU A 253 -0.72 38.54 15.98
N ASN A 254 -2.00 38.82 15.73
CA ASN A 254 -2.52 40.13 15.31
C ASN A 254 -1.86 40.72 14.05
N PHE A 255 -1.38 39.87 13.11
CA PHE A 255 -0.81 40.37 11.87
C PHE A 255 -1.86 41.08 10.99
N LYS A 256 -1.74 42.39 10.84
CA LYS A 256 -2.61 43.26 10.05
C LYS A 256 -1.82 43.93 8.92
N MET A 257 -2.49 44.04 7.77
CA MET A 257 -2.00 44.71 6.57
C MET A 257 -3.15 45.54 6.01
N TYR A 258 -3.02 46.87 6.04
CA TYR A 258 -4.14 47.77 5.73
C TYR A 258 -3.69 49.15 5.25
N PRO A 259 -4.50 49.87 4.46
CA PRO A 259 -5.77 49.41 3.89
C PRO A 259 -5.56 48.42 2.74
N ASN A 260 -6.55 47.58 2.47
CA ASN A 260 -6.65 46.78 1.25
C ASN A 260 -8.08 46.94 0.73
N PRO A 261 -8.34 47.63 -0.40
CA PRO A 261 -7.36 48.20 -1.34
C PRO A 261 -6.50 49.35 -0.78
N VAL A 262 -5.26 49.48 -1.27
CA VAL A 262 -4.32 50.55 -0.91
C VAL A 262 -4.23 51.61 -2.01
N GLU A 263 -4.14 52.87 -1.62
CA GLU A 263 -3.84 54.00 -2.51
C GLU A 263 -2.33 54.29 -2.49
N ASP A 264 -1.82 54.94 -1.44
CA ASP A 264 -0.41 55.38 -1.41
C ASP A 264 0.47 54.66 -0.39
N VAL A 265 -0.08 54.31 0.78
CA VAL A 265 0.70 53.75 1.90
C VAL A 265 0.02 52.51 2.46
N LEU A 266 0.74 51.40 2.47
CA LEU A 266 0.32 50.14 3.08
C LEU A 266 0.97 50.02 4.47
N ASN A 267 0.15 49.86 5.51
CA ASN A 267 0.59 49.73 6.89
C ASN A 267 0.67 48.26 7.31
N LEU A 268 1.72 47.91 8.04
CA LEU A 268 1.95 46.58 8.61
C LEU A 268 1.97 46.65 10.14
N SER A 269 1.28 45.72 10.79
CA SER A 269 1.29 45.59 12.26
C SER A 269 1.34 44.12 12.65
N ILE A 270 2.19 43.77 13.61
CA ILE A 270 2.37 42.43 14.14
C ILE A 270 2.73 42.53 15.63
N SER A 271 2.18 41.64 16.48
CA SER A 271 2.37 41.75 17.93
C SER A 271 3.53 40.90 18.47
N ASN A 272 3.83 39.77 17.84
CA ASN A 272 4.76 38.76 18.40
C ASN A 272 6.01 38.51 17.55
N ALA A 273 6.29 39.33 16.54
CA ALA A 273 7.48 39.20 15.70
C ALA A 273 8.07 40.57 15.31
N THR A 274 9.36 40.60 15.00
CA THR A 274 10.03 41.80 14.48
C THR A 274 10.09 41.73 12.97
N LEU A 275 9.71 42.81 12.29
CA LEU A 275 9.82 42.93 10.83
C LEU A 275 11.29 43.09 10.43
N GLU A 276 11.77 42.32 9.46
CA GLU A 276 13.16 42.35 8.96
C GLU A 276 13.25 42.85 7.52
N GLU A 277 12.28 42.48 6.68
CA GLU A 277 12.29 42.81 5.25
C GLU A 277 10.86 42.79 4.70
N ALA A 278 10.57 43.65 3.73
CA ALA A 278 9.33 43.63 2.96
C ALA A 278 9.62 43.73 1.46
N LYS A 279 8.98 42.85 0.67
CA LYS A 279 9.02 42.84 -0.79
C LYS A 279 7.61 42.92 -1.35
N VAL A 280 7.43 43.72 -2.40
CA VAL A 280 6.20 43.77 -3.19
C VAL A 280 6.51 43.19 -4.56
N ILE A 281 5.70 42.23 -4.97
CA ILE A 281 5.90 41.43 -6.17
C ILE A 281 4.67 41.61 -7.07
N ASP A 282 4.89 41.91 -8.34
CA ASP A 282 3.80 41.99 -9.33
C ASP A 282 3.31 40.59 -9.76
N LEU A 283 2.26 40.53 -10.58
CA LEU A 283 1.69 39.26 -11.08
C LEU A 283 2.64 38.44 -11.96
N ASN A 284 3.70 39.06 -12.48
CA ASN A 284 4.71 38.38 -13.29
C ASN A 284 5.87 37.85 -12.42
N GLY A 285 5.79 37.99 -11.10
CA GLY A 285 6.83 37.57 -10.17
C GLY A 285 7.99 38.55 -10.04
N LYS A 286 7.88 39.76 -10.61
CA LYS A 286 8.94 40.78 -10.51
C LYS A 286 8.81 41.54 -9.20
N VAL A 287 9.91 41.66 -8.47
CA VAL A 287 10.01 42.53 -7.29
C VAL A 287 9.97 43.99 -7.74
N VAL A 288 8.93 44.71 -7.34
CA VAL A 288 8.70 46.13 -7.70
C VAL A 288 8.99 47.09 -6.55
N LEU A 289 9.05 46.59 -5.32
CA LEU A 289 9.49 47.32 -4.14
C LEU A 289 10.19 46.36 -3.18
N GLU A 290 11.29 46.80 -2.59
CA GLU A 290 12.06 46.06 -1.60
C GLU A 290 12.59 47.05 -0.56
N GLN A 291 12.40 46.73 0.72
CA GLN A 291 12.71 47.62 1.82
C GLN A 291 13.10 46.81 3.07
N SER A 292 14.08 47.30 3.82
CA SER A 292 14.58 46.67 5.07
C SER A 292 14.56 47.62 6.28
N ASN A 293 14.14 48.87 6.08
CA ASN A 293 14.05 49.92 7.11
C ASN A 293 12.66 50.55 7.06
N TYR A 294 12.10 51.09 8.15
CA TYR A 294 10.75 51.71 8.16
C TYR A 294 9.62 50.76 7.69
N LEU A 295 9.69 49.48 8.08
CA LEU A 295 8.85 48.40 7.56
C LEU A 295 7.37 48.49 7.94
N GLU A 296 7.00 49.32 8.92
CA GLU A 296 5.60 49.53 9.31
C GLU A 296 4.81 50.28 8.23
N HIS A 297 5.50 50.99 7.32
CA HIS A 297 4.90 51.77 6.25
C HIS A 297 5.59 51.52 4.90
N LEU A 298 4.87 50.90 3.97
CA LEU A 298 5.34 50.67 2.60
C LEU A 298 4.72 51.71 1.65
N ASN A 299 5.58 52.41 0.90
CA ASN A 299 5.13 53.41 -0.07
C ASN A 299 4.77 52.76 -1.42
N MET A 300 3.47 52.65 -1.66
CA MET A 300 2.86 52.04 -2.84
C MET A 300 2.50 53.07 -3.93
N GLY A 301 2.58 54.37 -3.65
CA GLY A 301 2.07 55.43 -4.54
C GLY A 301 2.73 55.52 -5.91
N LYS A 302 3.95 54.96 -6.06
CA LYS A 302 4.66 54.88 -7.34
C LYS A 302 4.30 53.65 -8.19
N LEU A 303 3.51 52.73 -7.63
CA LEU A 303 3.11 51.50 -8.30
C LEU A 303 1.81 51.71 -9.07
N ALA A 304 1.68 51.09 -10.23
CA ALA A 304 0.46 51.14 -11.01
C ALA A 304 -0.68 50.37 -10.30
N SER A 305 -1.92 50.76 -10.56
CA SER A 305 -3.11 50.05 -10.10
C SER A 305 -3.05 48.57 -10.53
N GLY A 306 -3.33 47.66 -9.61
CA GLY A 306 -3.19 46.23 -9.87
C GLY A 306 -3.13 45.36 -8.63
N VAL A 307 -2.94 44.06 -8.84
CA VAL A 307 -2.81 43.07 -7.77
C VAL A 307 -1.33 42.82 -7.52
N TYR A 308 -0.93 42.80 -6.24
CA TYR A 308 0.44 42.52 -5.83
C TYR A 308 0.47 41.49 -4.72
N LEU A 309 1.57 40.75 -4.63
CA LEU A 309 1.91 39.90 -3.49
C LEU A 309 2.94 40.63 -2.62
N VAL A 310 2.62 40.81 -1.34
CA VAL A 310 3.53 41.41 -0.37
C VAL A 310 4.11 40.28 0.48
N GLN A 311 5.42 40.08 0.38
CA GLN A 311 6.17 39.11 1.17
C GLN A 311 6.93 39.84 2.28
N ILE A 312 6.76 39.41 3.52
CA ILE A 312 7.30 40.03 4.71
C ILE A 312 8.13 38.99 5.45
N LYS A 313 9.40 39.29 5.66
CA LYS A 313 10.28 38.49 6.49
C LYS A 313 10.26 39.04 7.92
N THR A 314 10.14 38.14 8.88
CA THR A 314 10.15 38.44 10.31
C THR A 314 11.09 37.50 11.04
N SER A 315 11.37 37.80 12.31
CA SER A 315 12.16 36.93 13.18
C SER A 315 11.55 35.54 13.43
N LEU A 316 10.25 35.36 13.20
CA LEU A 316 9.58 34.05 13.30
C LEU A 316 9.46 33.31 11.97
N GLY A 317 9.71 33.98 10.84
CA GLY A 317 9.52 33.41 9.51
C GLY A 317 8.93 34.41 8.52
N ALA A 318 8.49 33.92 7.36
CA ALA A 318 7.98 34.75 6.27
C ALA A 318 6.46 34.65 6.10
N ILE A 319 5.81 35.78 5.85
CA ILE A 319 4.37 35.91 5.56
C ILE A 319 4.22 36.43 4.14
N SER A 320 3.29 35.86 3.36
CA SER A 320 2.90 36.41 2.06
C SER A 320 1.41 36.74 2.05
N LYS A 321 1.03 37.98 1.71
CA LYS A 321 -0.37 38.39 1.55
C LYS A 321 -0.59 39.12 0.22
N LYS A 322 -1.72 38.82 -0.42
CA LYS A 322 -2.19 39.51 -1.62
C LYS A 322 -2.85 40.83 -1.24
N ILE A 323 -2.53 41.90 -1.98
CA ILE A 323 -3.18 43.22 -1.87
C ILE A 323 -3.67 43.71 -3.23
N ILE A 324 -4.59 44.67 -3.20
CA ILE A 324 -5.09 45.39 -4.36
C ILE A 324 -4.63 46.85 -4.22
N LYS A 325 -3.95 47.37 -5.24
CA LYS A 325 -3.58 48.78 -5.40
C LYS A 325 -4.58 49.43 -6.35
N ASN A 326 -5.24 50.50 -5.90
CA ASN A 326 -6.11 51.32 -6.74
C ASN A 326 -5.32 52.29 -7.61
#